data_AF-A0A2G9U9M4-F1
#
_entry.id   AF-A0A2G9U9M4-F1
#
_cell.length_a   1.000
_cell.length_b   1.000
_cell.length_c   1.000
_cell.angle_alpha   90.00
_cell.angle_beta   90.00
_cell.angle_gamma   90.00
#
_symmetry.space_group_name_H-M   'P 1'
#
loop_
_entity.id
_entity.type
_entity.pdbx_description
1 polymer ?
#
loop_
_entity_poly.entity_id
_entity_poly.type
_entity_poly.pdbx_seq_one_letter_code
_entity_poly.pdbx_strand_id
1 'polypeptide(L)'
;QPSKDFAERVIHYPALAESIDRSIDPCKDFYSFVCNGWIKSHPIPENQFQYTQTELSKEKIIKEVKDILVTLPPYTAREDNLMRIFYQKCQPLIRNTEEVMSSRKKKKKGQGHFILEETEFNTDSITVTVGELRQTLGTIDWVRYATAFLPSHLRYSVAKRPVRITKLATIQRLQEVLLSMDDQTLSDYLDWKVIFHFGDFVGEGFQRLMEEFTKQVYGVTGIDRIDDCVSLTMNTFYDIAGRRYLERYFNFDSVFLVKELVEDVRAAFLEMLSKNEWMDANTKKRARRKANAIRDFIGYDNGIFNDTLRKIRYKHLSYTAANSYYDISMAIHQWMMESAFLKLDKVNSRGTFDTSVMEVNAFYDGNKNQIGASYDEFGNKNDWWDEATYKNFERKKQCFDHQYGSISVNDLNVQIDGRRTEGENIADNGGMRAAIRAALRLSERTSERFTIAGLEDFSQMHYFFMNYAFIWCGSARRATLLNKLANDVHAPDMYRVNVVLSNQPEFAKTFPYKPRDVHEYSKWPFHFGTEV
;
A
#
# COMPACT_ATOMS: atom_id res chain seq x y z
N GLN A 1 11.17 -41.89 -34.06
CA GLN A 1 10.96 -40.65 -33.29
C GLN A 1 11.56 -40.89 -31.92
N PRO A 2 12.56 -40.12 -31.46
CA PRO A 2 13.01 -40.27 -30.08
C PRO A 2 11.94 -39.66 -29.18
N SER A 3 11.43 -40.46 -28.24
CA SER A 3 10.60 -40.02 -27.13
C SER A 3 11.37 -38.95 -26.35
N LYS A 4 10.87 -37.72 -26.36
CA LYS A 4 11.29 -36.73 -25.37
C LYS A 4 10.60 -37.11 -24.06
N ASP A 5 11.24 -37.99 -23.30
CA ASP A 5 10.99 -38.08 -21.86
C ASP A 5 11.43 -36.75 -21.26
N PHE A 6 10.48 -35.82 -21.14
CA PHE A 6 10.69 -34.62 -20.35
C PHE A 6 10.57 -35.05 -18.89
N ALA A 7 11.67 -34.95 -18.14
CA ALA A 7 11.63 -35.14 -16.70
C ALA A 7 10.67 -34.11 -16.09
N GLU A 8 9.49 -34.55 -15.67
CA GLU A 8 8.53 -33.73 -14.95
C GLU A 8 9.19 -33.29 -13.63
N ARG A 9 9.48 -31.98 -13.53
CA ARG A 9 10.16 -31.44 -12.37
C ARG A 9 9.18 -31.41 -11.20
N VAL A 10 9.53 -32.03 -10.08
CA VAL A 10 8.73 -31.91 -8.85
C VAL A 10 9.18 -30.68 -8.08
N ILE A 11 8.25 -29.75 -7.84
CA ILE A 11 8.45 -28.56 -7.00
C ILE A 11 7.97 -28.86 -5.59
N HIS A 12 8.84 -28.64 -4.60
CA HIS A 12 8.47 -28.70 -3.20
C HIS A 12 7.94 -27.34 -2.74
N TYR A 13 6.62 -27.21 -2.60
CA TYR A 13 5.96 -26.01 -2.09
C TYR A 13 4.94 -26.34 -0.99
N PRO A 14 5.41 -26.79 0.19
CA PRO A 14 4.54 -27.29 1.26
C PRO A 14 3.53 -26.26 1.74
N ALA A 15 3.92 -24.98 1.82
CA ALA A 15 3.04 -23.91 2.28
C ALA A 15 1.75 -23.79 1.43
N LEU A 16 1.84 -23.97 0.11
CA LEU A 16 0.66 -24.03 -0.76
C LEU A 16 -0.07 -25.36 -0.62
N ALA A 17 0.64 -26.50 -0.65
CA ALA A 17 0.02 -27.82 -0.57
C ALA A 17 -0.80 -28.03 0.72
N GLU A 18 -0.27 -27.58 1.85
CA GLU A 18 -0.91 -27.69 3.17
C GLU A 18 -2.05 -26.67 3.37
N SER A 19 -2.11 -25.63 2.54
CA SER A 19 -3.18 -24.64 2.59
C SER A 19 -4.52 -25.15 2.05
N ILE A 20 -4.47 -26.11 1.12
CA ILE A 20 -5.64 -26.60 0.38
C ILE A 20 -6.58 -27.40 1.29
N ASP A 21 -7.82 -26.93 1.39
CA ASP A 21 -8.94 -27.62 2.03
C ASP A 21 -9.83 -28.28 0.99
N ARG A 22 -9.53 -29.56 0.72
CA ARG A 22 -10.25 -30.39 -0.25
C ARG A 22 -11.70 -30.70 0.15
N SER A 23 -12.16 -30.30 1.34
CA SER A 23 -13.57 -30.45 1.74
C SER A 23 -14.47 -29.36 1.15
N ILE A 24 -13.88 -28.26 0.70
CA ILE A 24 -14.58 -27.14 0.07
C ILE A 24 -14.66 -27.36 -1.43
N ASP A 25 -15.84 -27.12 -2.01
CA ASP A 25 -16.00 -27.08 -3.46
C ASP A 25 -15.36 -25.79 -4.01
N PRO A 26 -14.29 -25.87 -4.84
CA PRO A 26 -13.61 -24.69 -5.39
C PRO A 26 -14.53 -23.82 -6.24
N CYS A 27 -15.67 -24.35 -6.71
CA CYS A 27 -16.66 -23.61 -7.47
C CYS A 27 -17.69 -22.88 -6.60
N LYS A 28 -17.66 -23.08 -5.27
CA LYS A 28 -18.52 -22.38 -4.30
C LYS A 28 -17.75 -21.33 -3.53
N ASP A 29 -16.55 -21.68 -3.06
CA ASP A 29 -15.68 -20.77 -2.31
C ASP A 29 -14.22 -21.14 -2.58
N PHE A 30 -13.64 -20.49 -3.60
CA PHE A 30 -12.27 -20.78 -4.01
C PHE A 30 -11.26 -20.27 -2.98
N TYR A 31 -11.54 -19.14 -2.34
CA TYR A 31 -10.73 -18.63 -1.23
C TYR A 31 -10.65 -19.66 -0.11
N SER A 32 -11.77 -20.17 0.40
CA SER A 32 -11.73 -21.19 1.46
C SER A 32 -11.11 -22.50 1.01
N PHE A 33 -11.33 -22.93 -0.23
CA PHE A 33 -10.66 -24.10 -0.80
C PHE A 33 -9.13 -23.96 -0.76
N VAL A 34 -8.58 -22.77 -1.02
CA VAL A 34 -7.13 -22.56 -0.98
C VAL A 34 -6.60 -22.16 0.40
N CYS A 35 -7.36 -21.42 1.20
CA CYS A 35 -6.83 -20.70 2.35
C CYS A 35 -7.16 -21.30 3.70
N ASN A 36 -8.18 -22.17 3.82
CA ASN A 36 -8.60 -22.68 5.13
C ASN A 36 -7.48 -23.42 5.88
N GLY A 37 -6.67 -24.22 5.18
CA GLY A 37 -5.53 -24.90 5.79
C GLY A 37 -4.46 -23.91 6.29
N TRP A 38 -4.22 -22.84 5.52
CA TRP A 38 -3.30 -21.78 5.92
C TRP A 38 -3.82 -21.02 7.13
N ILE A 39 -5.07 -20.56 7.10
CA ILE A 39 -5.72 -19.83 8.20
C ILE A 39 -5.73 -20.66 9.49
N LYS A 40 -5.98 -21.97 9.39
CA LYS A 40 -5.97 -22.88 10.54
C LYS A 40 -4.56 -23.04 11.15
N SER A 41 -3.52 -23.08 10.32
CA SER A 41 -2.13 -23.20 10.75
C SER A 41 -1.51 -21.87 11.19
N HIS A 42 -2.13 -20.75 10.82
CA HIS A 42 -1.66 -19.39 11.08
C HIS A 42 -2.74 -18.57 11.81
N PRO A 43 -3.08 -18.92 13.07
CA PRO A 43 -4.02 -18.14 13.86
C PRO A 43 -3.48 -16.74 14.11
N ILE A 44 -4.36 -15.74 14.16
CA ILE A 44 -3.97 -14.34 14.41
C ILE A 44 -3.25 -14.24 15.77
N PRO A 45 -1.96 -13.86 15.80
CA PRO A 45 -1.25 -13.65 17.05
C PRO A 45 -1.95 -12.61 17.93
N GLU A 46 -1.85 -12.74 19.26
CA GLU A 46 -2.47 -11.81 20.21
C GLU A 46 -2.07 -10.34 19.97
N ASN A 47 -0.83 -10.15 19.51
CA ASN A 47 -0.23 -8.85 19.24
C ASN A 47 -0.49 -8.29 17.83
N GLN A 48 -1.40 -8.90 17.06
CA GLN A 48 -1.68 -8.49 15.69
C GLN A 48 -3.15 -8.29 15.39
N PHE A 49 -3.44 -7.29 14.54
CA PHE A 49 -4.78 -6.93 14.09
C PHE A 49 -5.36 -7.92 13.07
N GLN A 50 -4.47 -8.55 12.32
CA GLN A 50 -4.74 -9.51 11.26
C GLN A 50 -3.47 -10.34 11.05
N TYR A 51 -3.61 -11.51 10.42
CA TYR A 51 -2.47 -12.30 9.98
C TYR A 51 -2.73 -12.82 8.57
N THR A 52 -1.91 -12.40 7.62
CA THR A 52 -2.00 -12.72 6.20
C THR A 52 -0.62 -13.05 5.64
N GLN A 53 -0.55 -13.54 4.40
CA GLN A 53 0.73 -13.69 3.69
C GLN A 53 1.58 -12.41 3.66
N THR A 54 0.94 -11.24 3.62
CA THR A 54 1.63 -9.95 3.63
C THR A 54 2.30 -9.71 4.98
N GLU A 55 1.60 -9.96 6.08
CA GLU A 55 2.14 -9.86 7.44
C GLU A 55 3.28 -10.85 7.65
N LEU A 56 3.14 -12.10 7.20
CA LEU A 56 4.21 -13.10 7.25
C LEU A 56 5.49 -12.63 6.51
N SER A 57 5.31 -12.00 5.34
CA SER A 57 6.41 -11.44 4.57
C SER A 57 7.05 -10.23 5.28
N LYS A 58 6.24 -9.36 5.89
CA LYS A 58 6.71 -8.21 6.68
C LYS A 58 7.50 -8.66 7.92
N GLU A 59 7.04 -9.68 8.64
CA GLU A 59 7.76 -10.26 9.78
C GLU A 59 9.16 -10.75 9.38
N LYS A 60 9.26 -11.44 8.23
CA LYS A 60 10.55 -11.89 7.70
C LYS A 60 11.50 -10.71 7.46
N ILE A 61 11.02 -9.65 6.79
CA ILE A 61 11.83 -8.46 6.53
C ILE A 61 12.23 -7.78 7.84
N ILE A 62 11.30 -7.61 8.79
CA ILE A 62 11.59 -7.02 10.10
C ILE A 62 12.70 -7.82 10.80
N LYS A 63 12.64 -9.16 10.76
CA LYS A 63 13.69 -10.02 11.34
C LYS A 63 15.04 -9.85 10.64
N GLU A 64 15.07 -9.77 9.32
CA GLU A 64 16.28 -9.56 8.51
C GLU A 64 16.90 -8.18 8.79
N VAL A 65 16.08 -7.13 8.90
CA VAL A 65 16.56 -5.79 9.22
C VAL A 65 16.97 -5.67 10.70
N LYS A 66 16.29 -6.36 11.61
CA LYS A 66 16.71 -6.46 13.01
C LYS A 66 18.09 -7.09 13.12
N ASP A 67 18.35 -8.17 12.37
CA ASP A 67 19.67 -8.82 12.31
C ASP A 67 20.72 -7.84 11.80
N ILE A 68 20.43 -7.06 10.75
CA ILE A 68 21.27 -5.93 10.35
C ILE A 68 21.49 -5.00 11.56
N LEU A 69 20.46 -4.37 12.11
CA LEU A 69 20.58 -3.37 13.18
C LEU A 69 21.38 -3.84 14.42
N VAL A 70 21.35 -5.13 14.76
CA VAL A 70 22.09 -5.69 15.91
C VAL A 70 23.50 -6.19 15.59
N THR A 71 23.76 -6.68 14.37
CA THR A 71 25.06 -7.27 14.00
C THR A 71 26.05 -6.26 13.42
N LEU A 72 25.63 -5.01 13.22
CA LEU A 72 26.46 -4.01 12.57
C LEU A 72 27.63 -3.54 13.45
N PRO A 73 28.87 -3.57 12.94
CA PRO A 73 29.99 -2.95 13.62
C PRO A 73 29.78 -1.43 13.71
N PRO A 74 30.48 -0.71 14.63
CA PRO A 74 30.46 0.75 14.62
C PRO A 74 30.91 1.25 13.24
N TYR A 75 29.96 1.79 12.48
CA TYR A 75 30.19 2.21 11.12
C TYR A 75 31.20 3.35 11.05
N THR A 76 32.01 3.35 9.99
CA THR A 76 32.87 4.50 9.65
C THR A 76 32.06 5.67 9.10
N ALA A 77 30.91 5.40 8.47
CA ALA A 77 30.03 6.43 7.93
C ALA A 77 29.14 7.07 9.01
N ARG A 78 29.00 8.39 8.93
CA ARG A 78 28.18 9.20 9.85
C ARG A 78 26.71 8.82 9.79
N GLU A 79 26.17 8.63 8.59
CA GLU A 79 24.75 8.43 8.33
C GLU A 79 24.26 7.09 8.90
N ASP A 80 25.04 6.03 8.73
CA ASP A 80 24.74 4.73 9.33
C ASP A 80 24.75 4.78 10.87
N ASN A 81 25.61 5.60 11.47
CA ASN A 81 25.60 5.84 12.92
C ASN A 81 24.36 6.61 13.37
N LEU A 82 23.82 7.53 12.57
CA LEU A 82 22.54 8.20 12.88
C LEU A 82 21.42 7.17 13.01
N MET A 83 21.29 6.28 12.02
CA MET A 83 20.29 5.19 12.03
C MET A 83 20.47 4.26 13.24
N ARG A 84 21.71 3.82 13.50
CA ARG A 84 22.03 2.95 14.63
C ARG A 84 21.70 3.59 15.98
N ILE A 85 22.08 4.85 16.19
CA ILE A 85 21.78 5.58 17.42
C ILE A 85 20.26 5.74 17.60
N PHE A 86 19.51 6.00 16.54
CA PHE A 86 18.05 6.10 16.60
C PHE A 86 17.42 4.78 17.06
N TYR A 87 17.78 3.66 16.44
CA TYR A 87 17.32 2.33 16.85
C TYR A 87 17.67 2.03 18.31
N GLN A 88 18.94 2.23 18.69
CA GLN A 88 19.42 2.01 20.05
C GLN A 88 18.81 2.95 21.09
N LYS A 89 18.21 4.08 20.70
CA LYS A 89 17.51 5.01 21.59
C LYS A 89 16.00 4.75 21.63
N CYS A 90 15.46 4.05 20.64
CA CYS A 90 14.10 3.55 20.65
C CYS A 90 13.96 2.39 21.66
N GLN A 91 14.93 1.47 21.70
CA GLN A 91 14.90 0.30 22.60
C GLN A 91 14.91 0.59 24.12
N PRO A 92 15.65 1.58 24.67
CA PRO A 92 15.74 1.85 26.11
C PRO A 92 14.43 2.35 26.74
N LEU A 93 13.51 2.91 25.94
CA LEU A 93 12.14 3.21 26.38
C LEU A 93 11.35 1.96 26.81
N ILE A 94 11.90 0.76 26.53
CA ILE A 94 11.32 -0.53 26.87
C ILE A 94 11.85 -1.04 28.23
N ARG A 95 12.88 -0.41 28.84
CA ARG A 95 13.55 -0.96 30.03
C ARG A 95 13.77 -0.03 31.22
N ASN A 96 13.53 1.29 31.14
CA ASN A 96 13.73 2.18 32.30
C ASN A 96 12.61 3.21 32.48
N THR A 97 12.08 3.20 33.70
CA THR A 97 10.77 3.69 34.17
C THR A 97 10.67 5.17 34.57
N GLU A 98 11.70 6.03 34.48
CA GLU A 98 11.63 7.31 35.23
C GLU A 98 12.14 8.61 34.56
N GLU A 99 12.61 8.65 33.31
CA GLU A 99 13.24 9.88 32.76
C GLU A 99 12.50 10.54 31.58
N VAL A 100 11.33 11.16 31.79
CA VAL A 100 10.78 12.11 30.76
C VAL A 100 10.08 13.36 31.33
N MET A 101 9.82 13.45 32.63
CA MET A 101 8.99 14.57 33.15
C MET A 101 9.74 15.89 33.42
N SER A 102 11.08 15.90 33.44
CA SER A 102 11.85 17.10 33.85
C SER A 102 12.16 18.10 32.72
N SER A 103 12.00 17.74 31.45
CA SER A 103 12.34 18.61 30.30
C SER A 103 11.16 19.46 29.75
N ARG A 104 9.94 19.27 30.24
CA ARG A 104 8.70 19.78 29.61
C ARG A 104 8.30 21.24 29.86
N LYS A 105 9.25 22.14 30.20
CA LYS A 105 8.93 23.58 30.33
C LYS A 105 9.44 24.47 29.19
N LYS A 106 10.06 23.93 28.14
CA LYS A 106 10.56 24.78 27.04
C LYS A 106 10.18 24.23 25.66
N LYS A 107 9.32 25.00 24.98
CA LYS A 107 8.93 24.95 23.55
C LYS A 107 7.73 24.05 23.17
N LYS A 108 6.52 24.47 23.57
CA LYS A 108 5.32 24.28 22.74
C LYS A 108 5.36 25.33 21.60
N LYS A 109 6.05 25.05 20.50
CA LYS A 109 5.90 25.84 19.25
C LYS A 109 5.46 24.86 18.17
N GLY A 110 4.33 25.19 17.53
CA GLY A 110 3.59 24.44 16.49
C GLY A 110 4.35 23.26 15.88
N GLN A 111 3.91 22.06 16.25
CA GLN A 111 4.39 20.80 15.68
C GLN A 111 3.20 20.15 15.01
N GLY A 112 3.23 20.17 13.69
CA GLY A 112 2.20 19.66 12.81
C GLY A 112 2.91 19.06 11.62
N HIS A 113 2.44 17.88 11.20
CA HIS A 113 2.92 17.21 10.00
C HIS A 113 2.25 17.86 8.79
N PHE A 114 3.04 18.37 7.83
CA PHE A 114 2.56 18.50 6.46
C PHE A 114 2.78 17.16 5.79
N ILE A 115 1.70 16.43 5.56
CA ILE A 115 1.74 15.35 4.59
C ILE A 115 1.59 16.03 3.22
N LEU A 116 2.68 16.03 2.44
CA LEU A 116 2.59 16.28 1.01
C LEU A 116 1.95 15.03 0.40
N GLU A 117 0.64 14.93 0.50
CA GLU A 117 -0.11 13.87 -0.13
C GLU A 117 -0.49 14.33 -1.54
N GLU A 118 0.23 13.83 -2.54
CA GLU A 118 -0.11 14.02 -3.94
C GLU A 118 -1.36 13.20 -4.29
N THR A 119 -2.53 13.75 -4.01
CA THR A 119 -3.81 13.03 -4.16
C THR A 119 -4.58 13.44 -5.42
N GLU A 120 -5.31 12.45 -5.95
CA GLU A 120 -6.13 12.50 -7.15
C GLU A 120 -7.08 13.72 -7.16
N PHE A 121 -6.88 14.61 -8.12
CA PHE A 121 -7.84 14.90 -9.20
C PHE A 121 -9.37 14.86 -8.96
N ASN A 122 -9.96 15.11 -7.78
CA ASN A 122 -11.42 15.20 -7.64
C ASN A 122 -12.01 16.43 -8.40
N THR A 123 -13.25 16.34 -8.89
CA THR A 123 -13.95 17.44 -9.60
C THR A 123 -14.26 18.63 -8.70
N ASP A 124 -14.25 18.42 -7.37
CA ASP A 124 -14.40 19.47 -6.35
C ASP A 124 -13.07 20.10 -5.89
N SER A 125 -12.04 20.08 -6.74
CA SER A 125 -10.73 20.65 -6.41
C SER A 125 -10.52 22.05 -7.00
N ILE A 126 -9.97 22.96 -6.18
CA ILE A 126 -9.59 24.31 -6.60
C ILE A 126 -8.12 24.56 -6.32
N THR A 127 -7.50 25.39 -7.15
CA THR A 127 -6.15 25.92 -6.90
C THR A 127 -6.27 27.40 -6.60
N VAL A 128 -5.76 27.79 -5.44
CA VAL A 128 -5.70 29.18 -4.96
C VAL A 128 -4.33 29.43 -4.34
N THR A 129 -3.97 30.67 -4.07
CA THR A 129 -2.80 30.97 -3.25
C THR A 129 -3.10 30.83 -1.75
N VAL A 130 -2.06 30.64 -0.91
CA VAL A 130 -2.24 30.64 0.56
C VAL A 130 -2.88 31.94 1.04
N GLY A 131 -2.56 33.08 0.43
CA GLY A 131 -3.17 34.37 0.78
C GLY A 131 -4.66 34.44 0.43
N GLU A 132 -5.07 33.80 -0.67
CA GLU A 132 -6.47 33.72 -1.10
C GLU A 132 -7.28 32.73 -0.26
N LEU A 133 -6.66 31.77 0.44
CA LEU A 133 -7.38 30.86 1.34
C LEU A 133 -8.19 31.60 2.42
N ARG A 134 -7.80 32.81 2.81
CA ARG A 134 -8.59 33.63 3.73
C ARG A 134 -10.00 33.91 3.19
N GLN A 135 -10.18 33.95 1.87
CA GLN A 135 -11.48 34.18 1.24
C GLN A 135 -12.34 32.91 1.23
N THR A 136 -11.73 31.73 1.21
CA THR A 136 -12.41 30.42 1.20
C THR A 136 -12.66 29.87 2.61
N LEU A 137 -11.69 30.05 3.52
CA LEU A 137 -11.71 29.62 4.92
C LEU A 137 -11.08 30.70 5.82
N GLY A 138 -11.87 31.73 6.13
CA GLY A 138 -11.40 32.94 6.82
C GLY A 138 -11.16 32.80 8.32
N THR A 139 -11.59 31.70 8.94
CA THR A 139 -11.40 31.43 10.38
C THR A 139 -9.96 31.10 10.75
N ILE A 140 -9.13 30.71 9.78
CA ILE A 140 -7.73 30.35 9.98
C ILE A 140 -6.85 31.40 9.30
N ASP A 141 -5.87 31.93 10.02
CA ASP A 141 -4.78 32.73 9.43
C ASP A 141 -3.79 31.79 8.73
N TRP A 142 -4.09 31.42 7.49
CA TRP A 142 -3.31 30.48 6.69
C TRP A 142 -1.88 30.92 6.44
N VAL A 143 -1.66 32.22 6.28
CA VAL A 143 -0.31 32.76 6.07
C VAL A 143 0.51 32.57 7.34
N ARG A 144 -0.04 32.92 8.50
CA ARG A 144 0.62 32.69 9.79
C ARG A 144 0.81 31.20 10.06
N TYR A 145 -0.20 30.39 9.81
CA TYR A 145 -0.16 28.94 9.99
C TYR A 145 0.97 28.33 9.16
N ALA A 146 0.98 28.51 7.85
CA ALA A 146 2.02 27.95 6.98
C ALA A 146 3.42 28.53 7.27
N THR A 147 3.51 29.82 7.65
CA THR A 147 4.79 30.44 8.03
C THR A 147 5.37 29.84 9.32
N ALA A 148 4.53 29.36 10.24
CA ALA A 148 5.00 28.75 11.49
C ALA A 148 5.84 27.49 11.27
N PHE A 149 5.68 26.81 10.13
CA PHE A 149 6.40 25.59 9.77
C PHE A 149 7.58 25.83 8.83
N LEU A 150 7.68 27.03 8.24
CA LEU A 150 8.77 27.38 7.33
C LEU A 150 10.10 27.40 8.11
N PRO A 151 11.11 26.59 7.72
CA PRO A 151 12.44 26.68 8.31
C PRO A 151 12.98 28.12 8.23
N SER A 152 13.49 28.64 9.34
CA SER A 152 13.81 30.07 9.50
C SER A 152 14.84 30.62 8.50
N HIS A 153 15.68 29.75 7.93
CA HIS A 153 16.68 30.11 6.93
C HIS A 153 16.14 30.08 5.49
N LEU A 154 14.98 29.47 5.26
CA LEU A 154 14.31 29.48 3.96
C LEU A 154 13.49 30.76 3.81
N ARG A 155 13.54 31.36 2.61
CA ARG A 155 12.84 32.59 2.28
C ARG A 155 11.77 32.31 1.24
N TYR A 156 10.58 31.93 1.70
CA TYR A 156 9.42 31.74 0.82
C TYR A 156 8.37 32.83 1.04
N SER A 157 7.84 33.35 -0.07
CA SER A 157 6.64 34.18 -0.05
C SER A 157 5.43 33.26 0.13
N VAL A 158 5.18 32.84 1.37
CA VAL A 158 4.12 31.88 1.74
C VAL A 158 2.77 32.30 1.14
N ALA A 159 2.40 33.58 1.28
CA ALA A 159 1.13 34.10 0.78
C ALA A 159 0.93 33.94 -0.74
N LYS A 160 2.02 33.92 -1.53
CA LYS A 160 1.95 33.80 -3.00
C LYS A 160 2.02 32.34 -3.50
N ARG A 161 2.26 31.38 -2.61
CA ARG A 161 2.41 29.98 -3.03
C ARG A 161 1.04 29.41 -3.42
N PRO A 162 0.94 28.73 -4.58
CA PRO A 162 -0.27 28.01 -4.93
C PRO A 162 -0.44 26.81 -4.01
N VAL A 163 -1.68 26.55 -3.61
CA VAL A 163 -2.12 25.39 -2.85
C VAL A 163 -3.34 24.81 -3.54
N ARG A 164 -3.41 23.48 -3.53
CA ARG A 164 -4.52 22.75 -4.13
C ARG A 164 -5.40 22.19 -3.02
N ILE A 165 -6.68 22.55 -3.04
CA ILE A 165 -7.69 22.01 -2.13
C ILE A 165 -8.39 20.87 -2.86
N THR A 166 -8.25 19.64 -2.38
CA THR A 166 -8.79 18.44 -3.06
C THR A 166 -10.25 18.12 -2.69
N LYS A 167 -10.73 18.64 -1.55
CA LYS A 167 -12.10 18.44 -1.05
C LYS A 167 -12.68 19.78 -0.57
N LEU A 168 -13.05 20.66 -1.50
CA LEU A 168 -13.52 22.01 -1.18
C LEU A 168 -14.71 22.01 -0.21
N ALA A 169 -15.72 21.16 -0.45
CA ALA A 169 -16.89 21.04 0.41
C ALA A 169 -16.53 20.66 1.87
N THR A 170 -15.52 19.80 2.06
CA THR A 170 -15.04 19.45 3.40
C THR A 170 -14.41 20.65 4.11
N ILE A 171 -13.61 21.44 3.40
CA ILE A 171 -12.97 22.65 3.93
C ILE A 171 -14.02 23.72 4.26
N GLN A 172 -15.05 23.88 3.43
CA GLN A 172 -16.16 24.80 3.70
C GLN A 172 -16.93 24.38 4.95
N ARG A 173 -17.28 23.10 5.09
CA ARG A 173 -17.96 22.58 6.28
C ARG A 173 -17.11 22.68 7.54
N LEU A 174 -15.79 22.55 7.43
CA LEU A 174 -14.88 22.80 8.56
C LEU A 174 -15.01 24.23 9.09
N GLN A 175 -15.27 25.22 8.23
CA GLN A 175 -15.52 26.59 8.67
C GLN A 175 -16.70 26.68 9.63
N GLU A 176 -17.82 26.05 9.25
CA GLU A 176 -19.05 26.04 10.02
C GLU A 176 -18.83 25.40 11.39
N VAL A 177 -18.08 24.28 11.41
CA VAL A 177 -17.72 23.58 12.64
C VAL A 177 -16.86 24.48 13.54
N LEU A 178 -15.81 25.09 12.99
CA LEU A 178 -14.91 25.97 13.75
C LEU A 178 -15.62 27.21 14.31
N LEU A 179 -16.59 27.78 13.58
CA LEU A 179 -17.39 28.92 14.06
C LEU A 179 -18.40 28.53 15.14
N SER A 180 -18.82 27.26 15.18
CA SER A 180 -19.79 26.75 16.15
C SER A 180 -19.17 26.31 17.48
N MET A 181 -17.85 26.08 17.52
CA MET A 181 -17.13 25.62 18.71
C MET A 181 -16.63 26.79 19.55
N ASP A 182 -16.71 26.66 20.87
CA ASP A 182 -16.05 27.59 21.78
C ASP A 182 -14.54 27.32 21.87
N ASP A 183 -13.80 28.34 22.32
CA ASP A 183 -12.34 28.30 22.39
C ASP A 183 -11.80 27.16 23.27
N GLN A 184 -12.52 26.80 24.35
CA GLN A 184 -12.09 25.72 25.24
C GLN A 184 -12.23 24.36 24.57
N THR A 185 -13.38 24.08 23.95
CA THR A 185 -13.62 22.86 23.18
C THR A 185 -12.60 22.70 22.05
N LEU A 186 -12.30 23.78 21.31
CA LEU A 186 -11.30 23.77 20.26
C LEU A 186 -9.89 23.51 20.82
N SER A 187 -9.53 24.17 21.93
CA SER A 187 -8.25 23.96 22.60
C SER A 187 -8.09 22.51 23.06
N ASP A 188 -9.11 21.94 23.71
CA ASP A 188 -9.09 20.57 24.21
C ASP A 188 -8.95 19.55 23.08
N TYR A 189 -9.65 19.78 21.96
CA TYR A 189 -9.50 18.95 20.76
C TYR A 189 -8.07 19.02 20.21
N LEU A 190 -7.49 20.22 20.10
CA LEU A 190 -6.14 20.39 19.56
C LEU A 190 -5.07 19.81 20.51
N ASP A 191 -5.20 20.01 21.82
CA ASP A 191 -4.33 19.39 22.81
C ASP A 191 -4.45 17.87 22.75
N TRP A 192 -5.66 17.30 22.57
CA TRP A 192 -5.84 15.87 22.38
C TRP A 192 -5.13 15.36 21.11
N LYS A 193 -5.20 16.10 19.99
CA LYS A 193 -4.46 15.72 18.76
C LYS A 193 -2.95 15.70 18.95
N VAL A 194 -2.41 16.66 19.71
CA VAL A 194 -0.97 16.71 20.05
C VAL A 194 -0.60 15.55 20.97
N ILE A 195 -1.38 15.31 22.02
CA ILE A 195 -1.16 14.21 22.97
C ILE A 195 -1.21 12.87 22.25
N PHE A 196 -2.23 12.64 21.41
CA PHE A 196 -2.39 11.41 20.66
C PHE A 196 -1.24 11.18 19.67
N HIS A 197 -0.81 12.22 18.94
CA HIS A 197 0.28 12.10 17.96
C HIS A 197 1.65 11.89 18.60
N PHE A 198 1.94 12.56 19.71
CA PHE A 198 3.25 12.48 20.37
C PHE A 198 3.28 11.53 21.56
N GLY A 199 2.17 10.86 21.85
CA GLY A 199 1.97 10.09 23.05
C GLY A 199 2.96 8.94 23.24
N ASP A 200 3.44 8.35 22.14
CA ASP A 200 4.47 7.31 22.18
C ASP A 200 5.81 7.83 22.73
N PHE A 201 6.06 9.13 22.60
CA PHE A 201 7.23 9.82 23.17
C PHE A 201 6.96 10.38 24.58
N VAL A 202 5.72 10.29 25.08
CA VAL A 202 5.29 10.93 26.33
C VAL A 202 5.64 10.09 27.57
N GLY A 203 5.98 8.81 27.40
CA GLY A 203 6.43 7.88 28.43
C GLY A 203 5.45 6.72 28.67
N GLU A 204 5.82 5.79 29.56
CA GLU A 204 5.11 4.52 29.77
C GLU A 204 3.64 4.67 30.19
N GLY A 205 3.29 5.73 30.91
CA GLY A 205 1.91 5.98 31.35
C GLY A 205 0.95 6.12 30.18
N PHE A 206 1.34 6.87 29.13
CA PHE A 206 0.50 7.03 27.95
C PHE A 206 0.48 5.74 27.10
N GLN A 207 1.63 5.09 26.95
CA GLN A 207 1.73 3.83 26.21
C GLN A 207 0.80 2.74 26.80
N ARG A 208 0.72 2.62 28.14
CA ARG A 208 -0.22 1.69 28.79
C ARG A 208 -1.68 2.01 28.48
N LEU A 209 -2.05 3.28 28.44
CA LEU A 209 -3.41 3.70 28.06
C LEU A 209 -3.72 3.38 26.60
N MET A 210 -2.74 3.53 25.71
CA MET A 210 -2.90 3.17 24.29
C MET A 210 -2.97 1.66 24.07
N GLU A 211 -2.21 0.87 24.83
CA GLU A 211 -2.31 -0.58 24.84
C GLU A 211 -3.70 -1.03 25.33
N GLU A 212 -4.22 -0.40 26.39
CA GLU A 212 -5.57 -0.67 26.89
C GLU A 212 -6.64 -0.27 25.86
N PHE A 213 -6.54 0.91 25.27
CA PHE A 213 -7.44 1.35 24.20
C PHE A 213 -7.41 0.38 23.01
N THR A 214 -6.22 -0.03 22.58
CA THR A 214 -6.03 -0.95 21.46
C THR A 214 -6.59 -2.34 21.77
N LYS A 215 -6.45 -2.81 23.01
CA LYS A 215 -7.09 -4.04 23.50
C LYS A 215 -8.61 -3.93 23.46
N GLN A 216 -9.20 -2.82 23.92
CA GLN A 216 -10.66 -2.65 23.95
C GLN A 216 -11.26 -2.52 22.55
N VAL A 217 -10.60 -1.76 21.66
CA VAL A 217 -11.12 -1.51 20.32
C VAL A 217 -10.86 -2.67 19.38
N TYR A 218 -9.64 -3.22 19.39
CA TYR A 218 -9.20 -4.19 18.40
C TYR A 218 -8.99 -5.60 18.96
N GLY A 219 -8.99 -5.79 20.28
CA GLY A 219 -8.68 -7.07 20.91
C GLY A 219 -7.22 -7.49 20.78
N VAL A 220 -6.31 -6.52 20.57
CA VAL A 220 -4.87 -6.76 20.39
C VAL A 220 -4.12 -6.49 21.70
N THR A 221 -3.20 -7.38 22.06
CA THR A 221 -2.41 -7.33 23.31
C THR A 221 -0.96 -7.72 23.08
N GLY A 222 -0.03 -7.17 23.87
CA GLY A 222 1.37 -7.61 23.85
C GLY A 222 2.15 -7.20 22.59
N ILE A 223 1.92 -5.99 22.08
CA ILE A 223 2.63 -5.41 20.93
C ILE A 223 4.15 -5.50 21.14
N ASP A 224 4.88 -6.04 20.16
CA ASP A 224 6.34 -6.17 20.22
C ASP A 224 7.02 -4.84 19.88
N ARG A 225 7.39 -4.12 20.93
CA ARG A 225 8.05 -2.81 20.82
C ARG A 225 9.41 -2.87 20.14
N ILE A 226 10.09 -4.01 20.12
CA ILE A 226 11.36 -4.14 19.40
C ILE A 226 11.09 -4.10 17.90
N ASP A 227 10.07 -4.82 17.44
CA ASP A 227 9.69 -4.87 16.04
C ASP A 227 9.10 -3.53 15.57
N ASP A 228 8.40 -2.79 16.45
CA ASP A 228 8.02 -1.40 16.22
C ASP A 228 9.25 -0.50 16.03
N CYS A 229 10.26 -0.62 16.89
CA CYS A 229 11.50 0.16 16.75
C CYS A 229 12.27 -0.17 15.48
N VAL A 230 12.27 -1.44 15.04
CA VAL A 230 12.83 -1.85 13.76
C VAL A 230 12.07 -1.18 12.62
N SER A 231 10.73 -1.25 12.64
CA SER A 231 9.85 -0.65 11.62
C SER A 231 10.01 0.87 11.55
N LEU A 232 10.03 1.57 12.69
CA LEU A 232 10.28 3.01 12.76
C LEU A 232 11.65 3.38 12.21
N THR A 233 12.69 2.59 12.51
CA THR A 233 14.04 2.82 12.00
C THR A 233 14.09 2.59 10.49
N MET A 234 13.48 1.51 10.00
CA MET A 234 13.35 1.19 8.58
C MET A 234 12.67 2.31 7.82
N ASN A 235 11.55 2.84 8.33
CA ASN A 235 10.78 3.88 7.64
C ASN A 235 11.51 5.24 7.67
N THR A 236 12.15 5.57 8.79
CA THR A 236 12.87 6.84 8.94
C THR A 236 14.14 6.88 8.08
N PHE A 237 14.89 5.78 8.03
CA PHE A 237 16.17 5.65 7.34
C PHE A 237 16.09 4.65 6.19
N TYR A 238 14.99 4.69 5.41
CA TYR A 238 14.66 3.67 4.41
C TYR A 238 15.74 3.46 3.35
N ASP A 239 16.49 4.50 2.97
CA ASP A 239 17.58 4.40 2.01
C ASP A 239 18.83 3.75 2.61
N ILE A 240 19.13 4.02 3.88
CA ILE A 240 20.25 3.41 4.60
C ILE A 240 19.95 1.94 4.89
N ALA A 241 18.83 1.68 5.57
CA ALA A 241 18.40 0.32 5.91
C ALA A 241 18.15 -0.50 4.64
N GLY A 242 17.54 0.10 3.62
CA GLY A 242 17.31 -0.52 2.31
C GLY A 242 18.61 -0.92 1.62
N ARG A 243 19.63 -0.05 1.59
CA ARG A 243 20.95 -0.42 1.04
C ARG A 243 21.52 -1.65 1.75
N ARG A 244 21.50 -1.66 3.08
CA ARG A 244 22.05 -2.76 3.89
C ARG A 244 21.27 -4.05 3.69
N TYR A 245 19.95 -3.94 3.53
CA TYR A 245 19.09 -5.05 3.18
C TYR A 245 19.47 -5.65 1.82
N LEU A 246 19.63 -4.80 0.79
CA LEU A 246 20.02 -5.24 -0.55
C LEU A 246 21.39 -5.92 -0.56
N GLU A 247 22.37 -5.37 0.16
CA GLU A 247 23.73 -5.93 0.28
C GLU A 247 23.75 -7.34 0.90
N ARG A 248 22.75 -7.71 1.72
CA ARG A 248 22.78 -8.94 2.53
C ARG A 248 21.74 -9.99 2.13
N TYR A 249 20.54 -9.58 1.74
CA TYR A 249 19.39 -10.49 1.57
C TYR A 249 18.77 -10.48 0.17
N PHE A 250 19.10 -9.50 -0.67
CA PHE A 250 18.48 -9.37 -1.98
C PHE A 250 19.23 -10.14 -3.07
N ASN A 251 18.50 -10.93 -3.86
CA ASN A 251 19.04 -11.56 -5.05
C ASN A 251 18.89 -10.61 -6.25
N PHE A 252 19.98 -10.02 -6.70
CA PHE A 252 20.00 -9.09 -7.83
C PHE A 252 19.54 -9.71 -9.16
N ASP A 253 19.71 -11.02 -9.35
CA ASP A 253 19.27 -11.71 -10.58
C ASP A 253 17.73 -11.73 -10.71
N SER A 254 17.01 -11.63 -9.58
CA SER A 254 15.55 -11.59 -9.57
C SER A 254 14.98 -10.39 -10.34
N VAL A 255 15.73 -9.28 -10.44
CA VAL A 255 15.31 -8.08 -11.18
C VAL A 255 15.11 -8.38 -12.66
N PHE A 256 15.97 -9.22 -13.26
CA PHE A 256 15.86 -9.58 -14.68
C PHE A 256 14.63 -10.46 -14.93
N LEU A 257 14.37 -11.42 -14.04
CA LEU A 257 13.21 -12.30 -14.12
C LEU A 257 11.90 -11.51 -13.99
N VAL A 258 11.81 -10.61 -13.00
CA VAL A 258 10.61 -9.78 -12.81
C VAL A 258 10.42 -8.83 -13.99
N LYS A 259 11.49 -8.30 -14.57
CA LYS A 259 11.39 -7.46 -15.76
C LYS A 259 10.77 -8.20 -16.95
N GLU A 260 11.16 -9.45 -17.19
CA GLU A 260 10.55 -10.28 -18.23
C GLU A 260 9.05 -10.47 -17.98
N LEU A 261 8.65 -10.77 -16.73
CA LEU A 261 7.24 -10.91 -16.35
C LEU A 261 6.43 -9.63 -16.60
N VAL A 262 7.00 -8.45 -16.27
CA VAL A 262 6.36 -7.16 -16.52
C VAL A 262 6.15 -6.92 -18.02
N GLU A 263 7.13 -7.25 -18.86
CA GLU A 263 6.99 -7.14 -20.32
C GLU A 263 5.90 -8.08 -20.87
N ASP A 264 5.82 -9.31 -20.36
CA ASP A 264 4.80 -10.28 -20.77
C ASP A 264 3.38 -9.81 -20.41
N VAL A 265 3.20 -9.30 -19.19
CA VAL A 265 1.92 -8.74 -18.72
C VAL A 265 1.56 -7.50 -19.53
N ARG A 266 2.52 -6.60 -19.83
CA ARG A 266 2.29 -5.44 -20.70
C ARG A 266 1.88 -5.88 -22.10
N ALA A 267 2.56 -6.86 -22.68
CA ALA A 267 2.23 -7.39 -24.00
C ALA A 267 0.82 -8.03 -24.03
N ALA A 268 0.42 -8.69 -22.94
CA ALA A 268 -0.94 -9.20 -22.79
C ALA A 268 -1.95 -8.05 -22.69
N PHE A 269 -1.68 -7.04 -21.87
CA PHE A 269 -2.51 -5.84 -21.73
C PHE A 269 -2.75 -5.14 -23.08
N LEU A 270 -1.69 -4.91 -23.85
CA LEU A 270 -1.75 -4.25 -25.16
C LEU A 270 -2.57 -5.03 -26.20
N GLU A 271 -2.58 -6.37 -26.11
CA GLU A 271 -3.47 -7.21 -26.92
C GLU A 271 -4.92 -7.06 -26.47
N MET A 272 -5.19 -7.05 -25.16
CA MET A 272 -6.55 -6.83 -24.65
C MET A 272 -7.09 -5.48 -25.14
N LEU A 273 -6.23 -4.46 -25.12
CA LEU A 273 -6.53 -3.12 -25.56
C LEU A 273 -6.84 -3.05 -27.07
N SER A 274 -6.16 -3.83 -27.92
CA SER A 274 -6.47 -3.81 -29.36
C SER A 274 -7.80 -4.50 -29.68
N LYS A 275 -8.11 -5.59 -28.98
CA LYS A 275 -9.25 -6.48 -29.28
C LYS A 275 -10.59 -6.04 -28.67
N ASN A 276 -10.61 -5.15 -27.66
CA ASN A 276 -11.88 -4.75 -27.06
C ASN A 276 -12.81 -4.04 -28.05
N GLU A 277 -14.13 -4.15 -27.89
CA GLU A 277 -15.09 -3.56 -28.84
C GLU A 277 -15.74 -2.26 -28.35
N TRP A 278 -15.54 -1.93 -27.07
CA TRP A 278 -16.21 -0.80 -26.40
C TRP A 278 -15.45 0.53 -26.54
N MET A 279 -14.20 0.51 -27.01
CA MET A 279 -13.39 1.70 -27.29
C MET A 279 -13.24 1.97 -28.78
N ASP A 280 -13.31 3.23 -29.17
CA ASP A 280 -12.97 3.69 -30.52
C ASP A 280 -11.46 3.56 -30.82
N ALA A 281 -11.12 3.60 -32.12
CA ALA A 281 -9.75 3.42 -32.59
C ALA A 281 -8.78 4.51 -32.10
N ASN A 282 -9.23 5.75 -31.96
CA ASN A 282 -8.38 6.85 -31.52
C ASN A 282 -8.08 6.73 -30.02
N THR A 283 -9.08 6.42 -29.19
CA THR A 283 -8.85 6.22 -27.75
C THR A 283 -7.97 5.01 -27.49
N LYS A 284 -8.13 3.90 -28.24
CA LYS A 284 -7.19 2.76 -28.19
C LYS A 284 -5.75 3.16 -28.54
N LYS A 285 -5.56 4.01 -29.57
CA LYS A 285 -4.23 4.52 -29.94
C LYS A 285 -3.60 5.34 -28.81
N ARG A 286 -4.38 6.18 -28.12
CA ARG A 286 -3.91 6.97 -26.96
C ARG A 286 -3.57 6.07 -25.77
N ALA A 287 -4.47 5.15 -25.41
CA ALA A 287 -4.24 4.18 -24.35
C ALA A 287 -2.99 3.32 -24.59
N ARG A 288 -2.72 2.93 -25.85
CA ARG A 288 -1.49 2.21 -26.22
C ARG A 288 -0.24 3.06 -25.98
N ARG A 289 -0.25 4.33 -26.35
CA ARG A 289 0.88 5.24 -26.07
C ARG A 289 1.11 5.37 -24.58
N LYS A 290 0.03 5.53 -23.80
CA LYS A 290 0.11 5.59 -22.34
C LYS A 290 0.73 4.33 -21.75
N ALA A 291 0.24 3.15 -22.12
CA ALA A 291 0.74 1.87 -21.63
C ALA A 291 2.22 1.64 -21.97
N ASN A 292 2.65 2.04 -23.17
CA ASN A 292 4.06 1.97 -23.59
C ASN A 292 4.95 2.99 -22.88
N ALA A 293 4.38 4.06 -22.33
CA ALA A 293 5.10 5.10 -21.60
C ALA A 293 5.13 4.86 -20.08
N ILE A 294 4.57 3.75 -19.60
CA ILE A 294 4.68 3.35 -18.19
C ILE A 294 6.15 3.08 -17.88
N ARG A 295 6.65 3.67 -16.80
CA ARG A 295 8.01 3.44 -16.30
C ARG A 295 7.96 2.42 -15.18
N ASP A 296 8.74 1.37 -15.33
CA ASP A 296 8.84 0.32 -14.32
C ASP A 296 10.00 0.61 -13.36
N PHE A 297 9.72 0.47 -12.07
CA PHE A 297 10.72 0.46 -11.01
C PHE A 297 10.69 -0.93 -10.38
N ILE A 298 11.75 -1.71 -10.61
CA ILE A 298 11.83 -3.12 -10.21
C ILE A 298 12.97 -3.27 -9.21
N GLY A 299 12.64 -3.70 -8.00
CA GLY A 299 13.59 -3.91 -6.91
C GLY A 299 14.03 -2.59 -6.26
N TYR A 300 14.99 -1.87 -6.86
CA TYR A 300 15.64 -0.71 -6.23
C TYR A 300 16.09 0.36 -7.25
N ASP A 301 16.28 1.58 -6.75
CA ASP A 301 16.94 2.66 -7.50
C ASP A 301 18.45 2.65 -7.26
N ASN A 302 19.25 2.77 -8.33
CA ASN A 302 20.71 2.74 -8.25
C ASN A 302 21.31 3.87 -7.38
N GLY A 303 20.57 4.97 -7.17
CA GLY A 303 20.95 6.06 -6.29
C GLY A 303 21.12 5.64 -4.83
N ILE A 304 20.53 4.51 -4.41
CA ILE A 304 20.67 3.98 -3.04
C ILE A 304 22.12 3.61 -2.69
N PHE A 305 22.94 3.27 -3.70
CA PHE A 305 24.37 2.98 -3.53
C PHE A 305 25.28 4.21 -3.62
N ASN A 306 24.73 5.39 -3.91
CA ASN A 306 25.50 6.61 -4.08
C ASN A 306 25.74 7.34 -2.74
N ASP A 307 26.95 7.20 -2.20
CA ASP A 307 27.35 7.83 -0.94
C ASP A 307 27.27 9.36 -0.94
N THR A 308 27.49 9.99 -2.10
CA THR A 308 27.40 11.45 -2.22
C THR A 308 25.95 11.92 -2.07
N LEU A 309 25.00 11.24 -2.71
CA LEU A 309 23.56 11.56 -2.57
C LEU A 309 23.10 11.36 -1.12
N ARG A 310 23.56 10.29 -0.46
CA ARG A 310 23.25 10.02 0.95
C ARG A 310 23.78 11.13 1.87
N LYS A 311 25.05 11.53 1.71
CA LYS A 311 25.64 12.63 2.49
C LYS A 311 24.91 13.97 2.28
N ILE A 312 24.46 14.26 1.06
CA ILE A 312 23.67 15.45 0.76
C ILE A 312 22.32 15.39 1.49
N ARG A 313 21.62 14.26 1.44
CA ARG A 313 20.31 14.05 2.07
C ARG A 313 20.37 14.28 3.59
N TYR A 314 21.37 13.73 4.26
CA TYR A 314 21.52 13.78 5.72
C TYR A 314 22.42 14.93 6.22
N LYS A 315 22.75 15.90 5.36
CA LYS A 315 23.65 17.01 5.70
C LYS A 315 23.20 17.81 6.91
N HIS A 316 21.89 18.07 7.02
CA HIS A 316 21.29 18.93 8.05
C HIS A 316 20.76 18.16 9.27
N LEU A 317 20.75 16.82 9.24
CA LEU A 317 20.33 16.01 10.38
C LEU A 317 21.53 15.73 11.29
N SER A 318 21.51 16.18 12.54
CA SER A 318 22.62 15.97 13.48
C SER A 318 22.12 15.68 14.89
N TYR A 319 22.58 14.56 15.45
CA TYR A 319 22.42 14.19 16.85
C TYR A 319 23.48 13.13 17.21
N THR A 320 23.62 12.85 18.50
CA THR A 320 24.58 11.89 19.04
C THR A 320 23.92 10.97 20.06
N ALA A 321 24.64 9.95 20.53
CA ALA A 321 24.17 9.08 21.60
C ALA A 321 23.94 9.82 22.94
N ALA A 322 24.44 11.05 23.09
CA ALA A 322 24.16 11.88 24.27
C ALA A 322 22.76 12.50 24.25
N ASN A 323 22.12 12.61 23.08
CA ASN A 323 20.76 13.15 22.97
C ASN A 323 19.73 12.14 23.51
N SER A 324 18.63 12.67 24.07
CA SER A 324 17.48 11.85 24.43
C SER A 324 16.75 11.35 23.17
N TYR A 325 15.96 10.28 23.28
CA TYR A 325 15.15 9.81 22.15
C TYR A 325 14.16 10.89 21.67
N TYR A 326 13.61 11.68 22.59
CA TYR A 326 12.76 12.82 22.26
C TYR A 326 13.50 13.86 21.41
N ASP A 327 14.70 14.29 21.83
CA ASP A 327 15.48 15.28 21.08
C ASP A 327 15.87 14.77 19.69
N ILE A 328 16.24 13.49 19.59
CA ILE A 328 16.53 12.84 18.30
C ILE A 328 15.29 12.85 17.41
N SER A 329 14.14 12.44 17.94
CA SER A 329 12.87 12.42 17.21
C SER A 329 12.50 13.82 16.73
N MET A 330 12.64 14.86 17.57
CA MET A 330 12.40 16.24 17.16
C MET A 330 13.36 16.72 16.06
N ALA A 331 14.65 16.34 16.14
CA ALA A 331 15.63 16.66 15.10
C ALA A 331 15.27 16.00 13.76
N ILE A 332 14.82 14.75 13.79
CA ILE A 332 14.34 14.01 12.60
C ILE A 332 13.10 14.71 12.02
N HIS A 333 12.09 15.04 12.83
CA HIS A 333 10.89 15.74 12.38
C HIS A 333 11.22 17.08 11.72
N GLN A 334 12.12 17.87 12.33
CA GLN A 334 12.57 19.14 11.76
C GLN A 334 13.28 18.94 10.41
N TRP A 335 14.16 17.94 10.32
CA TRP A 335 14.87 17.60 9.07
C TRP A 335 13.91 17.10 7.98
N MET A 336 12.90 16.30 8.32
CA MET A 336 11.87 15.84 7.37
C MET A 336 11.07 17.03 6.82
N MET A 337 10.65 17.95 7.70
CA MET A 337 9.95 19.17 7.31
C MET A 337 10.81 20.06 6.39
N GLU A 338 12.07 20.30 6.75
CA GLU A 338 13.00 21.06 5.92
C GLU A 338 13.19 20.40 4.54
N SER A 339 13.36 19.08 4.52
CA SER A 339 13.50 18.30 3.28
C SER A 339 12.25 18.42 2.40
N ALA A 340 11.06 18.43 2.98
CA ALA A 340 9.80 18.63 2.26
C ALA A 340 9.71 20.05 1.68
N PHE A 341 10.07 21.09 2.44
CA PHE A 341 10.10 22.47 1.93
C PHE A 341 11.10 22.65 0.78
N LEU A 342 12.28 22.03 0.87
CA LEU A 342 13.29 22.07 -0.19
C LEU A 342 12.86 21.36 -1.49
N LYS A 343 11.84 20.50 -1.45
CA LYS A 343 11.25 19.89 -2.65
C LYS A 343 10.33 20.86 -3.40
N LEU A 344 9.78 21.91 -2.76
CA LEU A 344 8.81 22.83 -3.37
C LEU A 344 9.35 23.62 -4.57
N ASP A 345 10.66 23.84 -4.64
CA ASP A 345 11.29 24.55 -5.76
C ASP A 345 11.92 23.60 -6.79
N LYS A 346 11.76 22.28 -6.59
CA LYS A 346 12.30 21.28 -7.50
C LYS A 346 11.21 20.87 -8.48
N VAL A 347 11.60 20.72 -9.74
CA VAL A 347 10.77 20.04 -10.73
C VAL A 347 10.65 18.58 -10.31
N ASN A 348 9.42 18.04 -10.30
CA ASN A 348 9.19 16.64 -9.95
C ASN A 348 9.97 15.74 -10.92
N SER A 349 10.76 14.81 -10.37
CA SER A 349 11.51 13.84 -11.17
C SER A 349 10.66 12.60 -11.39
N ARG A 350 10.36 12.30 -12.65
CA ARG A 350 9.74 11.03 -13.05
C ARG A 350 10.71 9.84 -12.99
N GLY A 351 11.97 10.07 -12.62
CA GLY A 351 13.02 9.06 -12.56
C GLY A 351 13.31 8.54 -11.15
N THR A 352 12.66 9.06 -10.12
CA THR A 352 12.91 8.63 -8.73
C THR A 352 11.71 7.89 -8.16
N PHE A 353 12.00 6.78 -7.49
CA PHE A 353 11.04 5.99 -6.75
C PHE A 353 11.28 6.22 -5.25
N ASP A 354 10.39 6.98 -4.62
CA ASP A 354 10.55 7.46 -3.24
C ASP A 354 9.89 6.48 -2.24
N THR A 355 10.01 5.16 -2.46
CA THR A 355 9.53 4.13 -1.53
C THR A 355 10.68 3.31 -0.98
N SER A 356 10.46 2.68 0.16
CA SER A 356 11.41 1.72 0.73
C SER A 356 11.51 0.48 -0.16
N VAL A 357 12.74 -0.02 -0.37
CA VAL A 357 13.00 -1.30 -1.07
C VAL A 357 12.62 -2.52 -0.22
N MET A 358 12.31 -2.29 1.05
CA MET A 358 11.88 -3.30 2.03
C MET A 358 10.36 -3.31 2.22
N GLU A 359 9.63 -2.54 1.42
CA GLU A 359 8.17 -2.48 1.48
C GLU A 359 7.58 -3.75 0.85
N VAL A 360 6.76 -4.49 1.59
CA VAL A 360 5.96 -5.60 1.05
C VAL A 360 4.68 -5.02 0.46
N ASN A 361 4.83 -4.36 -0.69
CA ASN A 361 3.72 -3.78 -1.42
C ASN A 361 4.15 -3.48 -2.87
N ALA A 362 3.20 -3.14 -3.72
CA ALA A 362 3.45 -2.59 -5.04
C ALA A 362 2.59 -1.33 -5.22
N PHE A 363 3.13 -0.35 -5.95
CA PHE A 363 2.49 0.95 -6.10
C PHE A 363 2.46 1.42 -7.55
N TYR A 364 1.60 2.40 -7.78
CA TYR A 364 1.51 3.17 -9.00
C TYR A 364 1.29 4.64 -8.57
N ASP A 365 2.12 5.60 -9.00
CA ASP A 365 2.11 7.05 -8.66
C ASP A 365 1.68 7.98 -9.83
N GLY A 366 0.39 8.39 -9.88
CA GLY A 366 -0.26 9.17 -10.97
C GLY A 366 0.61 10.19 -11.72
N ASN A 367 1.34 11.01 -10.97
CA ASN A 367 2.11 12.14 -11.51
C ASN A 367 3.36 11.71 -12.28
N LYS A 368 3.69 10.41 -12.29
CA LYS A 368 4.80 9.82 -13.05
C LYS A 368 4.36 9.08 -14.33
N ASN A 369 3.12 9.27 -14.80
CA ASN A 369 2.38 8.29 -15.65
C ASN A 369 2.18 6.96 -14.92
N GLN A 370 1.94 7.19 -13.64
CA GLN A 370 1.42 6.30 -12.66
C GLN A 370 -0.10 6.07 -12.83
N ILE A 371 -0.95 6.17 -11.80
CA ILE A 371 -2.43 6.05 -11.84
C ILE A 371 -3.26 6.81 -12.92
N GLY A 372 -4.28 6.11 -13.43
CA GLY A 372 -5.63 6.66 -13.63
C GLY A 372 -6.06 6.90 -15.08
N ALA A 373 -7.28 6.49 -15.45
CA ALA A 373 -7.88 6.79 -16.75
C ALA A 373 -7.87 8.30 -17.08
N SER A 374 -7.89 9.17 -16.08
CA SER A 374 -7.94 10.63 -16.26
C SER A 374 -6.60 11.30 -16.61
N TYR A 375 -5.49 10.55 -16.66
CA TYR A 375 -4.14 11.09 -16.89
C TYR A 375 -3.56 10.60 -18.22
N ASP A 376 -2.80 11.45 -18.91
CA ASP A 376 -2.11 11.12 -20.17
C ASP A 376 -0.77 10.40 -19.96
N GLU A 377 -0.06 10.08 -21.05
CA GLU A 377 1.26 9.41 -21.03
C GLU A 377 2.37 10.21 -20.31
N PHE A 378 2.13 11.48 -20.01
CA PHE A 378 3.05 12.35 -19.30
C PHE A 378 2.72 12.50 -17.82
N GLY A 379 1.59 11.96 -17.35
CA GLY A 379 1.10 12.12 -15.99
C GLY A 379 0.28 13.40 -15.78
N ASN A 380 -0.19 14.06 -16.86
CA ASN A 380 -1.04 15.23 -16.75
C ASN A 380 -2.51 14.81 -16.80
N LYS A 381 -3.36 15.38 -15.94
CA LYS A 381 -4.81 15.20 -16.05
C LYS A 381 -5.33 15.96 -17.26
N ASN A 382 -5.80 15.22 -18.27
CA ASN A 382 -6.31 15.76 -19.52
C ASN A 382 -7.53 14.93 -19.95
N ASP A 383 -8.49 15.55 -20.61
CA ASP A 383 -9.55 14.78 -21.29
C ASP A 383 -9.01 14.26 -22.62
N TRP A 384 -8.55 13.01 -22.58
CA TRP A 384 -8.03 12.30 -23.76
C TRP A 384 -9.00 11.23 -24.26
N TRP A 385 -10.20 11.13 -23.68
CA TRP A 385 -11.21 10.16 -24.06
C TRP A 385 -12.07 10.69 -25.21
N ASP A 386 -12.56 9.78 -26.04
CA ASP A 386 -13.77 10.04 -26.81
C ASP A 386 -15.00 9.98 -25.89
N GLU A 387 -16.01 10.81 -26.14
CA GLU A 387 -17.18 10.92 -25.27
C GLU A 387 -17.97 9.60 -25.18
N ALA A 388 -18.15 8.89 -26.29
CA ALA A 388 -18.88 7.63 -26.30
C ALA A 388 -18.07 6.53 -25.60
N THR A 389 -16.75 6.49 -25.84
CA THR A 389 -15.84 5.57 -25.14
C THR A 389 -15.85 5.84 -23.62
N TYR A 390 -15.86 7.10 -23.19
CA TYR A 390 -15.93 7.45 -21.76
C TYR A 390 -17.25 7.02 -21.13
N LYS A 391 -18.39 7.21 -21.81
CA LYS A 391 -19.69 6.69 -21.33
C LYS A 391 -19.69 5.16 -21.21
N ASN A 392 -19.06 4.45 -22.14
CA ASN A 392 -18.91 3.00 -22.05
C ASN A 392 -18.01 2.58 -20.88
N PHE A 393 -16.92 3.30 -20.65
CA PHE A 393 -16.05 3.10 -19.49
C PHE A 393 -16.84 3.26 -18.18
N GLU A 394 -17.60 4.35 -18.01
CA GLU A 394 -18.42 4.57 -16.81
C GLU A 394 -19.51 3.50 -16.63
N ARG A 395 -20.14 3.01 -17.70
CA ARG A 395 -21.09 1.88 -17.61
C ARG A 395 -20.42 0.59 -17.13
N LYS A 396 -19.22 0.29 -17.63
CA LYS A 396 -18.46 -0.89 -17.19
C LYS A 396 -18.01 -0.77 -15.74
N LYS A 397 -17.63 0.42 -15.30
CA LYS A 397 -17.31 0.70 -13.90
C LYS A 397 -18.50 0.43 -12.97
N GLN A 398 -19.70 0.88 -13.35
CA GLN A 398 -20.93 0.63 -12.59
C GLN A 398 -21.21 -0.86 -12.36
N CYS A 399 -20.76 -1.75 -13.25
CA CYS A 399 -20.86 -3.19 -13.02
C CYS A 399 -20.07 -3.63 -11.76
N PHE A 400 -18.90 -3.06 -11.52
CA PHE A 400 -18.10 -3.33 -10.31
C PHE A 400 -18.75 -2.74 -9.06
N ASP A 401 -19.25 -1.50 -9.13
CA ASP A 401 -20.00 -0.87 -8.03
C ASP A 401 -21.17 -1.77 -7.60
N HIS A 402 -22.00 -2.19 -8.56
CA HIS A 402 -23.14 -3.07 -8.27
C HIS A 402 -22.72 -4.47 -7.80
N GLN A 403 -21.75 -5.11 -8.48
CA GLN A 403 -21.29 -6.46 -8.14
C GLN A 403 -20.79 -6.52 -6.70
N TYR A 404 -19.85 -5.63 -6.33
CA TYR A 404 -19.29 -5.62 -4.98
C TYR A 404 -20.28 -5.05 -3.96
N GLY A 405 -21.04 -4.01 -4.33
CA GLY A 405 -22.05 -3.38 -3.47
C GLY A 405 -23.19 -4.30 -3.05
N SER A 406 -23.46 -5.36 -3.82
CA SER A 406 -24.47 -6.37 -3.50
C SER A 406 -24.03 -7.38 -2.43
N ILE A 407 -22.74 -7.39 -2.07
CA ILE A 407 -22.15 -8.38 -1.16
C ILE A 407 -22.26 -7.90 0.28
N SER A 408 -22.95 -8.68 1.11
CA SER A 408 -22.87 -8.55 2.57
C SER A 408 -21.74 -9.43 3.10
N VAL A 409 -20.82 -8.82 3.85
CA VAL A 409 -19.74 -9.58 4.50
C VAL A 409 -20.31 -10.42 5.63
N ASN A 410 -20.00 -11.72 5.59
CA ASN A 410 -20.46 -12.71 6.56
C ASN A 410 -20.17 -12.28 8.00
N ASP A 411 -21.00 -12.73 8.94
CA ASP A 411 -20.91 -12.47 10.39
C ASP A 411 -20.96 -11.00 10.86
N LEU A 412 -20.92 -10.04 9.94
CA LEU A 412 -20.97 -8.60 10.22
C LEU A 412 -22.29 -7.95 9.77
N ASN A 413 -22.96 -8.50 8.76
CA ASN A 413 -24.14 -7.89 8.11
C ASN A 413 -23.85 -6.45 7.63
N VAL A 414 -22.64 -6.23 7.11
CA VAL A 414 -22.17 -4.96 6.55
C VAL A 414 -21.91 -5.17 5.06
N GLN A 415 -22.48 -4.31 4.23
CA GLN A 415 -22.26 -4.33 2.78
C GLN A 415 -20.90 -3.75 2.42
N ILE A 416 -20.27 -4.30 1.39
CA ILE A 416 -19.07 -3.70 0.79
C ILE A 416 -19.49 -2.40 0.09
N ASP A 417 -18.69 -1.34 0.26
CA ASP A 417 -18.88 -0.09 -0.50
C ASP A 417 -18.27 -0.28 -1.91
N GLY A 418 -19.12 -0.71 -2.86
CA GLY A 418 -18.72 -0.99 -4.24
C GLY A 418 -18.11 0.21 -4.94
N ARG A 419 -18.59 1.42 -4.65
CA ARG A 419 -18.07 2.68 -5.18
C ARG A 419 -16.69 3.02 -4.62
N ARG A 420 -16.48 2.85 -3.31
CA ARG A 420 -15.15 3.10 -2.72
C ARG A 420 -14.10 2.14 -3.23
N THR A 421 -14.48 0.88 -3.42
CA THR A 421 -13.57 -0.18 -3.84
C THR A 421 -13.38 -0.29 -5.36
N GLU A 422 -14.14 0.50 -6.13
CA GLU A 422 -14.25 0.41 -7.59
C GLU A 422 -12.88 0.42 -8.31
N GLY A 423 -11.99 1.36 -7.94
CA GLY A 423 -10.67 1.48 -8.58
C GLY A 423 -9.81 0.23 -8.42
N GLU A 424 -9.75 -0.31 -7.20
CA GLU A 424 -8.99 -1.52 -6.88
C GLU A 424 -9.64 -2.78 -7.45
N ASN A 425 -10.97 -2.84 -7.47
CA ASN A 425 -11.71 -3.95 -8.08
C ASN A 425 -11.43 -4.01 -9.60
N ILE A 426 -11.36 -2.86 -10.28
CA ILE A 426 -10.97 -2.78 -11.70
C ILE A 426 -9.52 -3.25 -11.88
N ALA A 427 -8.62 -2.84 -10.99
CA ALA A 427 -7.21 -3.22 -11.04
C ALA A 427 -7.04 -4.74 -10.87
N ASP A 428 -7.72 -5.36 -9.91
CA ASP A 428 -7.66 -6.81 -9.69
C ASP A 428 -8.17 -7.59 -10.89
N ASN A 429 -9.34 -7.21 -11.43
CA ASN A 429 -9.95 -7.90 -12.55
C ASN A 429 -9.14 -7.73 -13.85
N GLY A 430 -8.67 -6.51 -14.12
CA GLY A 430 -7.83 -6.20 -15.27
C GLY A 430 -6.46 -6.86 -15.20
N GLY A 431 -5.83 -6.79 -14.03
CA GLY A 431 -4.53 -7.41 -13.73
C GLY A 431 -4.60 -8.93 -13.84
N MET A 432 -5.62 -9.56 -13.27
CA MET A 432 -5.81 -11.01 -13.36
C MET A 432 -6.04 -11.46 -14.81
N ARG A 433 -6.87 -10.74 -15.57
CA ARG A 433 -7.12 -11.05 -16.99
C ARG A 433 -5.85 -10.91 -17.85
N ALA A 434 -4.99 -9.93 -17.57
CA ALA A 434 -3.70 -9.78 -18.24
C ALA A 434 -2.71 -10.88 -17.84
N ALA A 435 -2.65 -11.23 -16.55
CA ALA A 435 -1.78 -12.29 -16.03
C ALA A 435 -2.15 -13.67 -16.58
N ILE A 436 -3.45 -14.01 -16.67
CA ILE A 436 -3.93 -15.25 -17.31
C ILE A 436 -3.43 -15.34 -18.76
N ARG A 437 -3.58 -14.26 -19.54
CA ARG A 437 -3.15 -14.22 -20.94
C ARG A 437 -1.64 -14.36 -21.08
N ALA A 438 -0.87 -13.71 -20.20
CA ALA A 438 0.58 -13.87 -20.15
C ALA A 438 0.98 -15.32 -19.82
N ALA A 439 0.34 -15.93 -18.83
CA ALA A 439 0.59 -17.33 -18.43
C ALA A 439 0.26 -18.33 -19.55
N LEU A 440 -0.87 -18.14 -20.26
CA LEU A 440 -1.24 -18.99 -21.39
C LEU A 440 -0.22 -18.89 -22.54
N ARG A 441 0.19 -17.67 -22.91
CA ARG A 441 1.26 -17.47 -23.90
C ARG A 441 2.57 -18.11 -23.48
N LEU A 442 2.93 -17.99 -22.19
CA LEU A 442 4.11 -18.65 -21.65
C LEU A 442 4.01 -20.17 -21.80
N SER A 443 2.84 -20.75 -21.52
CA SER A 443 2.59 -22.19 -21.64
C SER A 443 2.69 -22.72 -23.07
N GLU A 444 2.43 -21.87 -24.08
CA GLU A 444 2.55 -22.20 -25.51
C GLU A 444 4.01 -22.18 -25.99
N ARG A 445 4.84 -21.29 -25.42
CA ARG A 445 6.26 -21.12 -25.80
C ARG A 445 7.24 -21.97 -24.97
N THR A 446 6.78 -22.61 -23.88
CA THR A 446 7.60 -23.50 -23.04
C THR A 446 7.11 -24.94 -23.06
N SER A 447 8.05 -25.87 -23.18
CA SER A 447 7.81 -27.31 -22.98
C SER A 447 8.04 -27.77 -21.54
N GLU A 448 8.43 -26.86 -20.63
CA GLU A 448 8.62 -27.21 -19.22
C GLU A 448 7.28 -27.57 -18.58
N ARG A 449 7.28 -28.67 -17.85
CA ARG A 449 6.14 -29.17 -17.07
C ARG A 449 6.65 -29.56 -15.69
N PHE A 450 5.88 -29.21 -14.68
CA PHE A 450 6.18 -29.52 -13.30
C PHE A 450 4.93 -29.94 -12.54
N THR A 451 5.12 -30.63 -11.43
CA THR A 451 4.08 -30.89 -10.42
C THR A 451 4.49 -30.26 -9.10
N ILE A 452 3.52 -29.97 -8.25
CA ILE A 452 3.77 -29.58 -6.87
C ILE A 452 3.54 -30.80 -5.99
N ALA A 453 4.52 -31.14 -5.15
CA ALA A 453 4.42 -32.27 -4.24
C ALA A 453 3.16 -32.16 -3.35
N GLY A 454 2.30 -33.18 -3.35
CA GLY A 454 1.00 -33.22 -2.66
C GLY A 454 -0.18 -32.62 -3.44
N LEU A 455 0.07 -32.10 -4.64
CA LEU A 455 -0.92 -31.49 -5.55
C LEU A 455 -0.74 -32.01 -6.98
N GLU A 456 -0.28 -33.25 -7.16
CA GLU A 456 0.02 -33.85 -8.46
C GLU A 456 -1.23 -34.06 -9.33
N ASP A 457 -2.42 -34.01 -8.74
CA ASP A 457 -3.72 -34.09 -9.43
C ASP A 457 -4.13 -32.79 -10.13
N PHE A 458 -3.36 -31.71 -9.95
CA PHE A 458 -3.63 -30.40 -10.50
C PHE A 458 -2.72 -30.07 -11.69
N SER A 459 -3.27 -29.37 -12.69
CA SER A 459 -2.50 -28.88 -13.84
C SER A 459 -1.83 -27.54 -13.56
N GLN A 460 -0.93 -27.13 -14.44
CA GLN A 460 -0.25 -25.82 -14.39
C GLN A 460 -1.20 -24.63 -14.20
N MET A 461 -2.35 -24.62 -14.88
CA MET A 461 -3.35 -23.56 -14.71
C MET A 461 -4.08 -23.65 -13.36
N HIS A 462 -4.25 -24.84 -12.78
CA HIS A 462 -4.76 -24.94 -11.41
C HIS A 462 -3.75 -24.32 -10.45
N TYR A 463 -2.44 -24.60 -10.59
CA TYR A 463 -1.41 -23.97 -9.77
C TYR A 463 -1.41 -22.45 -9.89
N PHE A 464 -1.62 -21.91 -11.10
CA PHE A 464 -1.74 -20.47 -11.31
C PHE A 464 -2.87 -19.84 -10.48
N PHE A 465 -4.09 -20.38 -10.56
CA PHE A 465 -5.22 -19.87 -9.79
C PHE A 465 -5.08 -20.11 -8.29
N MET A 466 -4.60 -21.29 -7.88
CA MET A 466 -4.36 -21.58 -6.47
C MET A 466 -3.30 -20.65 -5.88
N ASN A 467 -2.21 -20.37 -6.59
CA ASN A 467 -1.19 -19.44 -6.12
C ASN A 467 -1.71 -17.99 -6.09
N TYR A 468 -2.58 -17.60 -7.03
CA TYR A 468 -3.26 -16.30 -6.96
C TYR A 468 -4.13 -16.17 -5.70
N ALA A 469 -4.93 -17.19 -5.35
CA ALA A 469 -5.69 -17.16 -4.11
C ALA A 469 -4.78 -17.22 -2.88
N PHE A 470 -3.69 -17.99 -2.95
CA PHE A 470 -2.78 -18.23 -1.84
C PHE A 470 -2.14 -16.95 -1.32
N ILE A 471 -1.75 -16.02 -2.19
CA ILE A 471 -1.17 -14.73 -1.80
C ILE A 471 -2.13 -13.84 -0.99
N TRP A 472 -3.44 -14.11 -1.07
CA TRP A 472 -4.48 -13.40 -0.32
C TRP A 472 -4.89 -14.11 0.97
N CYS A 473 -4.33 -15.30 1.27
CA CYS A 473 -4.72 -16.03 2.47
C CYS A 473 -4.42 -15.22 3.72
N GLY A 474 -5.44 -15.08 4.54
CA GLY A 474 -5.40 -14.23 5.72
C GLY A 474 -6.64 -14.32 6.59
N SER A 475 -6.51 -13.83 7.80
CA SER A 475 -7.62 -13.61 8.72
C SER A 475 -7.44 -12.30 9.47
N ALA A 476 -8.54 -11.63 9.79
CA ALA A 476 -8.55 -10.35 10.50
C ALA A 476 -9.48 -10.40 11.70
N ARG A 477 -9.13 -9.69 12.77
CA ARG A 477 -10.03 -9.52 13.92
C ARG A 477 -11.28 -8.75 13.48
N ARG A 478 -12.42 -9.02 14.13
CA ARG A 478 -13.72 -8.39 13.82
C ARG A 478 -13.63 -6.86 13.69
N ALA A 479 -13.01 -6.19 14.65
CA ALA A 479 -12.86 -4.74 14.64
C ALA A 479 -11.96 -4.25 13.49
N THR A 480 -10.89 -4.98 13.18
CA THR A 480 -10.02 -4.70 12.03
C THR A 480 -10.80 -4.78 10.72
N LEU A 481 -11.62 -5.83 10.55
CA LEU A 481 -12.45 -6.00 9.36
C LEU A 481 -13.52 -4.91 9.22
N LEU A 482 -14.17 -4.52 10.32
CA LEU A 482 -15.11 -3.39 10.34
C LEU A 482 -14.42 -2.08 9.95
N ASN A 483 -13.23 -1.82 10.48
CA ASN A 483 -12.45 -0.63 10.13
C ASN A 483 -12.06 -0.63 8.65
N LYS A 484 -11.66 -1.78 8.09
CA LYS A 484 -11.38 -1.93 6.65
C LYS A 484 -12.63 -1.64 5.81
N LEU A 485 -13.77 -2.24 6.14
CA LEU A 485 -15.02 -1.99 5.42
C LEU A 485 -15.47 -0.53 5.49
N ALA A 486 -15.10 0.20 6.53
CA ALA A 486 -15.45 1.61 6.70
C ALA A 486 -14.47 2.59 6.00
N ASN A 487 -13.22 2.21 5.78
CA ASN A 487 -12.16 3.16 5.40
C ASN A 487 -11.23 2.71 4.27
N ASP A 488 -11.09 1.41 4.02
CA ASP A 488 -10.16 0.88 3.01
C ASP A 488 -10.74 1.00 1.60
N VAL A 489 -9.87 1.31 0.63
CA VAL A 489 -10.21 1.34 -0.79
C VAL A 489 -10.14 -0.05 -1.44
N HIS A 490 -9.62 -1.04 -0.74
CA HIS A 490 -9.60 -2.42 -1.21
C HIS A 490 -10.80 -3.20 -0.66
N ALA A 491 -11.39 -4.06 -1.49
CA ALA A 491 -12.31 -5.08 -1.00
C ALA A 491 -11.58 -6.06 -0.05
N PRO A 492 -12.27 -6.70 0.92
CA PRO A 492 -11.64 -7.71 1.75
C PRO A 492 -11.06 -8.87 0.93
N ASP A 493 -9.95 -9.45 1.40
CA ASP A 493 -9.10 -10.39 0.65
C ASP A 493 -9.87 -11.56 0.01
N MET A 494 -10.83 -12.15 0.74
CA MET A 494 -11.71 -13.21 0.22
C MET A 494 -12.46 -12.80 -1.06
N TYR A 495 -12.94 -11.56 -1.13
CA TYR A 495 -13.69 -11.07 -2.28
C TYR A 495 -12.78 -10.60 -3.40
N ARG A 496 -11.54 -10.17 -3.09
CA ARG A 496 -10.49 -9.99 -4.10
C ARG A 496 -10.14 -11.32 -4.78
N VAL A 497 -10.33 -12.47 -4.12
CA VAL A 497 -10.19 -13.78 -4.78
C VAL A 497 -11.47 -14.19 -5.50
N ASN A 498 -12.54 -14.42 -4.73
CA ASN A 498 -13.75 -15.09 -5.23
C ASN A 498 -14.47 -14.27 -6.31
N VAL A 499 -14.60 -12.95 -6.14
CA VAL A 499 -15.29 -12.10 -7.12
C VAL A 499 -14.45 -11.92 -8.38
N VAL A 500 -13.15 -11.72 -8.24
CA VAL A 500 -12.25 -11.55 -9.39
C VAL A 500 -12.22 -12.80 -10.27
N LEU A 501 -12.11 -13.99 -9.66
CA LEU A 501 -12.10 -15.26 -10.39
C LEU A 501 -13.46 -15.58 -11.03
N SER A 502 -14.56 -15.15 -10.42
CA SER A 502 -15.90 -15.27 -11.01
C SER A 502 -16.06 -14.51 -12.33
N ASN A 503 -15.22 -13.49 -12.57
CA ASN A 503 -15.21 -12.69 -13.79
C ASN A 503 -14.23 -13.24 -14.86
N GLN A 504 -13.60 -14.41 -14.62
CA GLN A 504 -12.63 -15.03 -15.55
C GLN A 504 -13.17 -16.36 -16.12
N PRO A 505 -13.56 -16.40 -17.40
CA PRO A 505 -14.00 -17.65 -18.04
C PRO A 505 -12.94 -18.77 -18.01
N GLU A 506 -11.66 -18.43 -18.00
CA GLU A 506 -10.54 -19.38 -17.90
C GLU A 506 -10.50 -20.09 -16.54
N PHE A 507 -10.94 -19.42 -15.46
CA PHE A 507 -11.11 -20.04 -14.16
C PHE A 507 -12.21 -21.11 -14.21
N ALA A 508 -13.37 -20.79 -14.79
CA ALA A 508 -14.48 -21.73 -14.97
C ALA A 508 -14.09 -22.99 -15.75
N LYS A 509 -13.22 -22.84 -16.75
CA LYS A 509 -12.71 -23.97 -17.55
C LYS A 509 -11.74 -24.83 -16.76
N THR A 510 -10.98 -24.22 -15.84
CA THR A 510 -9.97 -24.91 -15.05
C THR A 510 -10.61 -25.64 -13.86
N PHE A 511 -11.53 -24.97 -13.17
CA PHE A 511 -12.34 -25.54 -12.08
C PHE A 511 -13.81 -25.61 -12.53
N PRO A 512 -14.17 -26.60 -13.36
CA PRO A 512 -15.53 -26.72 -13.86
C PRO A 512 -16.49 -27.08 -12.73
N TYR A 513 -17.58 -26.32 -12.61
CA TYR A 513 -18.67 -26.67 -11.71
C TYR A 513 -19.26 -28.02 -12.11
N LYS A 514 -19.35 -28.92 -11.15
CA LYS A 514 -20.00 -30.22 -11.28
C LYS A 514 -21.28 -30.19 -10.44
N PRO A 515 -22.42 -29.74 -11.01
CA PRO A 515 -23.68 -29.75 -10.28
C PRO A 515 -24.00 -31.20 -9.88
N ARG A 516 -24.49 -31.39 -8.66
CA ARG A 516 -25.05 -32.69 -8.27
C ARG A 516 -26.46 -32.87 -8.81
N ASP A 517 -27.14 -31.77 -9.16
CA ASP A 517 -28.49 -31.76 -9.75
C ASP A 517 -28.74 -30.51 -10.61
N VAL A 518 -29.70 -30.59 -11.55
CA VAL A 518 -29.98 -29.55 -12.57
C VAL A 518 -30.46 -28.22 -11.93
N HIS A 519 -31.08 -28.30 -10.74
CA HIS A 519 -31.55 -27.14 -9.99
C HIS A 519 -30.45 -26.35 -9.24
N GLU A 520 -29.22 -26.87 -9.16
CA GLU A 520 -28.09 -26.13 -8.55
C GLU A 520 -27.42 -25.15 -9.52
N TYR A 521 -27.63 -25.27 -10.84
CA TYR A 521 -27.03 -24.38 -11.84
C TYR A 521 -27.46 -22.91 -11.64
N SER A 522 -28.69 -22.68 -11.20
CA SER A 522 -29.21 -21.34 -10.87
C SER A 522 -28.78 -20.84 -9.48
N LYS A 523 -28.07 -21.67 -8.70
CA LYS A 523 -27.55 -21.35 -7.36
C LYS A 523 -26.02 -21.25 -7.33
N TRP A 524 -25.36 -21.32 -8.48
CA TRP A 524 -23.92 -21.09 -8.57
C TRP A 524 -23.63 -19.65 -8.12
N PRO A 525 -22.94 -19.41 -7.00
CA PRO A 525 -22.65 -18.06 -6.52
C PRO A 525 -21.84 -17.23 -7.51
N PHE A 526 -21.15 -17.88 -8.46
CA PHE A 526 -20.42 -17.27 -9.55
C PHE A 526 -21.26 -17.29 -10.82
N HIS A 527 -22.28 -16.42 -10.89
CA HIS A 527 -22.87 -16.08 -12.17
C HIS A 527 -21.81 -15.34 -12.98
N PHE A 528 -21.21 -16.01 -13.97
CA PHE A 528 -20.36 -15.36 -14.96
C PHE A 528 -21.20 -14.27 -15.64
N GLY A 529 -21.02 -13.02 -15.21
CA GLY A 529 -21.54 -11.88 -15.93
C GLY A 529 -20.98 -11.96 -17.34
N THR A 530 -21.83 -12.17 -18.33
CA THR A 530 -21.40 -12.38 -19.71
C THR A 530 -20.68 -11.17 -20.29
N GLU A 531 -20.68 -10.00 -19.62
CA GLU A 531 -20.04 -8.78 -20.11
C GLU A 531 -19.54 -7.82 -19.00
N VAL A 532 -18.52 -8.21 -18.23
CA VAL A 532 -17.65 -7.22 -17.54
C VAL A 532 -16.37 -6.96 -18.34
#